data_AF-A0A7Y0S1E4-F1
#
_entry.id   AF-A0A7Y0S1E4-F1
#
_cell.length_a   1.000
_cell.length_b   1.000
_cell.length_c   1.000
_cell.angle_alpha   90.00
_cell.angle_beta   90.00
_cell.angle_gamma   90.00
#
_symmetry.space_group_name_H-M   'P 1'
#
loop_
_entity.id
_entity.type
_entity.pdbx_description
1 polymer ?
#
loop_
_entity_poly.entity_id
_entity_poly.type
_entity_poly.pdbx_seq_one_letter_code
_entity_poly.pdbx_strand_id
1 'polypeptide(L)'
;TPSENFYGDIEFSYDVTDGEEVVAAGLDLTVTPVNDAPEPQDQAFTVGEDGLLTFTDADLLTGATDVEGDNLTVEGVTYTGADGVLTD
;
A
#
# COMPACT_ATOMS: atom_id res chain seq x y z
N THR A 1 -15.86 7.51 12.62
CA THR A 1 -15.37 6.40 11.79
C THR A 1 -13.88 6.27 12.02
N PRO A 2 -13.30 5.06 12.02
CA PRO A 2 -11.84 4.90 12.05
C PRO A 2 -11.17 5.64 10.89
N SER A 3 -9.86 5.88 11.00
CA SER A 3 -9.07 6.34 9.85
C SER A 3 -9.13 5.31 8.73
N GLU A 4 -8.90 5.78 7.51
CA GLU A 4 -8.60 4.88 6.40
C GLU A 4 -7.44 3.94 6.79
N ASN A 5 -7.55 2.67 6.37
CA ASN A 5 -6.57 1.60 6.61
C ASN A 5 -6.30 1.28 8.09
N PHE A 6 -7.24 1.62 8.99
CA PHE A 6 -7.16 1.15 10.37
C PHE A 6 -7.40 -0.37 10.43
N TYR A 7 -6.46 -1.08 11.05
CA TYR A 7 -6.59 -2.48 11.47
C TYR A 7 -6.04 -2.64 12.88
N GLY A 8 -6.53 -3.64 13.62
CA GLY A 8 -6.11 -3.91 15.00
C GLY A 8 -7.26 -4.23 15.93
N ASP A 9 -6.93 -4.41 17.21
CA ASP A 9 -7.87 -4.79 18.25
C ASP A 9 -8.44 -3.56 18.96
N ILE A 10 -9.74 -3.63 19.26
CA ILE A 10 -10.49 -2.63 20.01
C ILE A 10 -11.13 -3.36 21.19
N GLU A 11 -10.76 -2.94 22.39
CA GLU A 11 -11.34 -3.42 23.64
C GLU A 11 -12.41 -2.43 24.13
N PHE A 12 -13.60 -2.93 24.41
CA PHE A 12 -14.67 -2.16 25.03
C PHE A 12 -14.95 -2.69 26.43
N SER A 13 -14.96 -1.82 27.42
CA SER A 13 -15.49 -2.11 28.76
C SER A 13 -16.77 -1.32 29.00
N TYR A 14 -17.76 -1.96 29.63
CA TYR A 14 -19.03 -1.33 29.97
C TYR A 14 -19.62 -1.94 31.24
N ASP A 15 -20.40 -1.13 31.94
CA ASP A 15 -21.13 -1.56 33.13
C ASP A 15 -22.62 -1.74 32.80
N VAL A 16 -23.20 -2.84 33.26
CA VAL A 16 -24.63 -3.15 33.14
C VAL A 16 -25.27 -3.04 34.52
N THR A 17 -26.36 -2.28 34.63
CA THR A 17 -27.08 -2.09 35.89
C THR A 17 -28.59 -2.19 35.71
N ASP A 18 -29.27 -2.73 36.73
CA ASP A 18 -30.73 -2.74 36.85
C ASP A 18 -31.27 -1.68 37.83
N GLY A 19 -30.39 -0.86 38.41
CA GLY A 19 -30.72 0.17 39.40
C GLY A 19 -30.35 -0.21 40.84
N GLU A 20 -30.02 -1.47 41.11
CA GLU A 20 -29.55 -1.93 42.43
C GLU A 20 -28.13 -2.50 42.37
N GLU A 21 -27.78 -3.27 41.34
CA GLU A 21 -26.45 -3.85 41.15
C GLU A 21 -25.79 -3.36 39.85
N VAL A 22 -24.45 -3.36 39.83
CA VAL A 22 -23.64 -3.01 38.65
C VAL A 22 -22.67 -4.16 38.37
N VAL A 23 -22.68 -4.65 37.13
CA VAL A 23 -21.80 -5.72 36.66
C VAL A 23 -20.95 -5.20 35.51
N ALA A 24 -19.63 -5.30 35.65
CA ALA A 24 -18.69 -4.97 34.58
C ALA A 24 -18.67 -6.09 33.52
N ALA A 25 -18.64 -5.69 32.25
CA ALA A 25 -18.55 -6.57 31.09
C ALA A 25 -17.57 -6.00 30.04
N GLY A 26 -17.06 -6.88 29.19
CA GLY A 26 -16.14 -6.54 28.10
C GLY A 26 -16.67 -7.00 26.74
N LEU A 27 -16.15 -6.41 25.67
CA LEU A 27 -16.32 -6.84 24.30
C LEU A 27 -15.03 -6.60 23.51
N ASP A 28 -14.50 -7.68 22.95
CA ASP A 28 -13.38 -7.64 22.01
C ASP A 28 -13.87 -7.47 20.57
N LEU A 29 -13.25 -6.55 19.83
CA LEU A 29 -13.45 -6.37 18.39
C LEU A 29 -12.11 -6.31 17.67
N THR A 30 -11.87 -7.27 16.77
CA THR A 30 -10.70 -7.25 15.89
C THR A 30 -11.09 -6.73 14.50
N VAL A 31 -10.36 -5.72 14.03
CA VAL A 31 -10.42 -5.25 12.64
C VAL A 31 -9.28 -5.89 11.86
N THR A 32 -9.61 -6.80 10.94
CA THR A 32 -8.63 -7.47 10.10
C THR A 32 -8.22 -6.58 8.92
N PRO A 33 -6.92 -6.51 8.58
CA PRO A 33 -6.48 -5.79 7.39
C PRO A 33 -6.99 -6.48 6.12
N VAL A 34 -7.13 -5.69 5.05
CA VAL A 34 -7.33 -6.17 3.69
C VAL A 34 -6.10 -5.75 2.90
N ASN A 35 -5.52 -6.66 2.13
CA ASN A 35 -4.35 -6.35 1.31
C ASN A 35 -4.76 -5.44 0.16
N ASP A 36 -4.14 -4.27 0.07
CA ASP A 36 -4.32 -3.36 -1.05
C ASP A 36 -3.34 -3.68 -2.19
N ALA A 37 -3.58 -3.09 -3.35
CA ALA A 37 -2.64 -3.17 -4.46
C ALA A 37 -1.56 -2.09 -4.30
N PRO A 38 -0.34 -2.32 -4.81
CA PRO A 38 0.69 -1.29 -4.80
C PRO A 38 0.27 -0.10 -5.68
N GLU A 39 0.60 1.10 -5.23
CA GLU A 39 0.39 2.35 -5.94
C GLU A 39 1.69 2.80 -6.64
N PRO A 40 1.76 2.76 -7.99
CA PRO A 40 2.94 3.17 -8.72
C PRO A 40 3.05 4.70 -8.81
N GLN A 41 4.26 5.19 -9.06
CA GLN A 41 4.52 6.58 -9.43
C GLN A 41 5.13 6.67 -10.83
N ASP A 42 4.60 7.57 -11.65
CA ASP A 42 5.12 7.84 -12.99
C ASP A 42 6.57 8.34 -12.93
N GLN A 43 7.42 7.74 -13.76
CA GLN A 43 8.81 8.16 -13.92
C GLN A 43 9.01 8.87 -15.25
N ALA A 44 9.92 9.85 -15.25
CA ALA A 44 10.32 10.57 -16.45
C ALA A 44 11.84 10.57 -16.59
N PHE A 45 12.31 10.09 -17.74
CA PHE A 45 13.72 10.09 -18.10
C PHE A 45 13.90 10.85 -19.41
N THR A 46 15.06 11.45 -19.61
CA THR A 46 15.42 12.09 -20.87
C THR A 46 16.73 11.52 -21.39
N VAL A 47 16.81 11.38 -22.71
CA VAL A 47 17.99 10.92 -23.43
C VAL A 47 18.11 11.75 -24.71
N GLY A 48 19.33 12.00 -25.16
CA GLY A 48 19.57 12.64 -26.46
C GLY A 48 19.13 11.75 -27.62
N GLU A 49 19.00 12.36 -28.79
CA GLU A 49 18.85 11.60 -30.04
C GLU A 49 19.99 10.57 -30.19
N ASP A 50 19.67 9.41 -30.76
CA ASP A 50 20.58 8.28 -30.95
C ASP A 50 21.27 7.78 -29.66
N GLY A 51 20.73 8.13 -28.48
CA GLY A 51 21.27 7.76 -27.18
C GLY A 51 20.69 6.46 -26.62
N LEU A 52 21.38 5.90 -25.63
CA LEU A 52 20.93 4.75 -24.84
C LEU A 52 20.43 5.24 -23.48
N LEU A 53 19.19 4.87 -23.12
CA LEU A 53 18.67 5.04 -21.78
C LEU A 53 18.82 3.73 -21.01
N THR A 54 19.49 3.78 -19.86
CA THR A 54 19.58 2.67 -18.91
C THR A 54 18.88 3.09 -17.62
N PHE A 55 18.01 2.23 -17.12
CA PHE A 55 17.32 2.38 -15.85
C PHE A 55 17.31 1.02 -15.15
N THR A 56 17.01 1.03 -13.86
CA THR A 56 16.93 -0.14 -12.99
C THR A 56 15.53 -0.27 -12.41
N ASP A 57 15.19 -1.43 -11.85
CA ASP A 57 13.94 -1.60 -11.09
C ASP A 57 13.82 -0.58 -9.96
N ALA A 58 14.94 -0.21 -9.32
CA ALA A 58 14.94 0.81 -8.29
C ALA A 58 14.56 2.20 -8.83
N ASP A 59 14.98 2.53 -10.05
CA ASP A 59 14.57 3.78 -10.71
C ASP A 59 13.07 3.76 -11.01
N LEU A 60 12.52 2.61 -11.45
CA LEU A 60 11.08 2.45 -11.71
C LEU A 60 10.23 2.46 -10.44
N LEU A 61 10.75 1.94 -9.33
CA LEU A 61 10.05 1.87 -8.04
C LEU A 61 10.18 3.15 -7.21
N THR A 62 10.86 4.18 -7.72
CA THR A 62 11.04 5.44 -6.99
C THR A 62 9.68 6.08 -6.68
N GLY A 63 9.34 6.18 -5.39
CA GLY A 63 8.08 6.79 -4.94
C GLY A 63 6.83 5.93 -5.14
N ALA A 64 6.96 4.68 -5.58
CA ALA A 64 5.88 3.71 -5.48
C ALA A 64 5.63 3.36 -4.00
N THR A 65 4.36 3.18 -3.63
CA THR A 65 3.93 2.92 -2.25
C THR A 65 3.03 1.70 -2.17
N ASP A 66 2.96 1.12 -0.97
CA ASP A 66 2.03 0.06 -0.62
C ASP A 66 1.44 0.41 0.74
N VAL A 67 0.13 0.21 0.92
CA VAL A 67 -0.58 0.62 2.13
C VAL A 67 -0.10 -0.16 3.35
N GLU A 68 0.14 -1.46 3.16
CA GLU A 68 0.65 -2.36 4.20
C GLU A 68 2.17 -2.22 4.39
N GLY A 69 2.85 -1.59 3.43
CA GLY A 69 4.29 -1.41 3.43
C GLY A 69 5.05 -2.64 2.93
N ASP A 70 4.39 -3.47 2.11
CA ASP A 70 5.02 -4.63 1.50
C ASP A 70 6.16 -4.23 0.55
N ASN A 71 7.13 -5.13 0.40
CA ASN A 71 8.26 -4.90 -0.49
C ASN A 71 7.83 -5.02 -1.96
N LEU A 72 8.08 -3.97 -2.74
CA LEU A 72 7.71 -3.92 -4.14
C LEU A 72 8.78 -4.51 -5.08
N THR A 73 8.31 -5.07 -6.20
CA THR A 73 9.15 -5.63 -7.26
C THR A 73 8.55 -5.31 -8.63
N VAL A 74 9.40 -5.15 -9.65
CA VAL A 74 8.98 -5.02 -11.05
C VAL A 74 8.87 -6.40 -11.67
N GLU A 75 7.71 -6.76 -12.21
CA GLU A 75 7.52 -8.06 -12.87
C GLU A 75 7.96 -8.05 -14.35
N GLY A 76 7.85 -6.89 -15.01
CA GLY A 76 8.29 -6.75 -16.39
C GLY A 76 8.09 -5.34 -16.93
N VAL A 77 8.78 -5.05 -18.04
CA VAL A 77 8.73 -3.77 -18.73
C VAL A 77 8.28 -3.98 -20.16
N THR A 78 7.32 -3.19 -20.61
CA THR A 78 6.87 -3.16 -22.00
C THR A 78 7.07 -1.78 -22.59
N TYR A 79 7.43 -1.72 -23.87
CA TYR A 79 7.53 -0.45 -24.59
C TYR A 79 6.65 -0.43 -25.82
N THR A 80 6.01 0.72 -25.98
CA THR A 80 5.02 0.99 -27.01
C THR A 80 5.42 2.16 -27.91
N GLY A 81 6.63 2.72 -27.72
CA GLY A 81 7.15 3.78 -28.58
C GLY A 81 7.59 3.26 -29.95
N ALA A 82 7.71 4.17 -30.92
CA ALA A 82 8.09 3.84 -32.30
C ALA A 82 9.58 4.08 -32.60
N ASP A 83 10.23 4.95 -31.82
CA ASP A 83 11.57 5.49 -32.13
C ASP A 83 12.71 4.77 -31.40
N GLY A 84 12.38 3.74 -30.63
CA GLY A 84 13.33 2.99 -29.80
C GLY A 84 13.08 1.49 -29.83
N VAL A 85 14.01 0.76 -29.24
CA VAL A 85 13.91 -0.69 -29.02
C VAL A 85 14.25 -0.96 -27.57
N LEU A 86 13.48 -1.83 -26.93
CA LEU A 86 13.75 -2.25 -25.56
C LEU A 86 14.59 -3.51 -25.62
N THR A 87 15.64 -3.48 -24.82
CA THR A 87 16.53 -4.61 -24.62
C THR A 87 16.61 -4.85 -23.13
N ASP A 88 16.32 -6.08 -22.74
CA ASP A 88 16.42 -6.60 -21.38
C ASP A 88 17.66 -7.50 -21.27
#